data_AF-J4X9V4-F1
#
_entry.id   AF-J4X9V4-F1
#
_cell.length_a   1.000
_cell.length_b   1.000
_cell.length_c   1.000
_cell.angle_alpha   90.00
_cell.angle_beta   90.00
_cell.angle_gamma   90.00
#
_symmetry.space_group_name_H-M   'P 1'
#
loop_
_entity.id
_entity.type
_entity.pdbx_description
1 polymer ?
#
loop_
_entity_poly.entity_id
_entity_poly.type
_entity_poly.pdbx_seq_one_letter_code
_entity_poly.pdbx_strand_id
1 'polypeptide(L)'
;MKETVNRFEEEIITTSNLSEMKDKYLADTLYRKWPENFVDESTGELVNIERKEIIFERGTFLDHHSLEEINFFLQSGDITEVKVSTIQRQATLVNGCAATWVAVAKVMGKKQTFFLYANSVEVAMQILTDYIEQHYQGYFEVLSLKEQEYLYIVTLTKDNGEDEKVNCYIAEMEMKYERYTTRNKFLVKAINAEETKPLCIAFFDKYMQDKDNPEPYTMTLLSAKIMKVEAVIDHLFCHVYIDRSKGKGEQTADND
;
A
#
# COMPACT_ATOMS: atom_id res chain seq x y z
N MET A 1 15.89 24.43 -11.46
CA MET A 1 14.74 23.66 -10.95
C MET A 1 13.81 23.48 -12.14
N LYS A 2 13.33 22.26 -12.39
CA LYS A 2 12.41 22.02 -13.53
C LYS A 2 11.07 22.69 -13.23
N GLU A 3 10.49 23.37 -14.22
CA GLU A 3 9.15 23.96 -14.08
C GLU A 3 8.11 22.85 -13.82
N THR A 4 7.19 23.11 -12.89
CA THR A 4 6.12 22.15 -12.55
C THR A 4 4.85 22.55 -13.29
N VAL A 5 4.41 21.68 -14.19
CA VAL A 5 3.18 21.85 -14.99
C VAL A 5 2.08 20.98 -14.38
N ASN A 6 0.84 21.46 -14.39
CA ASN A 6 -0.28 20.72 -13.83
C ASN A 6 -0.72 19.60 -14.79
N ARG A 7 -1.37 18.55 -14.25
CA ARG A 7 -1.81 17.41 -15.05
C ARG A 7 -2.96 17.68 -16.01
N PHE A 8 -3.64 18.82 -15.89
CA PHE A 8 -4.78 19.17 -16.73
C PHE A 8 -4.35 19.78 -18.07
N GLU A 9 -3.09 20.18 -18.19
CA GLU A 9 -2.43 20.63 -19.41
C GLU A 9 -1.66 19.50 -20.11
N GLU A 10 -1.75 18.27 -19.58
CA GLU A 10 -1.09 17.09 -20.15
C GLU A 10 -1.90 16.58 -21.35
N GLU A 11 -1.27 16.54 -22.52
CA GLU A 11 -1.81 15.85 -23.69
C GLU A 11 -1.12 14.50 -23.80
N ILE A 12 -1.92 13.44 -23.77
CA ILE A 12 -1.46 12.06 -23.93
C ILE A 12 -2.08 11.52 -25.20
N ILE A 13 -1.23 10.99 -26.09
CA ILE A 13 -1.66 10.33 -27.31
C ILE A 13 -0.99 8.96 -27.40
N THR A 14 -1.71 8.00 -27.97
CA THR A 14 -1.15 6.70 -28.36
C THR A 14 -1.09 6.67 -29.88
N THR A 15 0.09 6.40 -30.43
CA THR A 15 0.34 6.52 -31.87
C THR A 15 1.46 5.60 -32.33
N SER A 16 1.48 5.28 -33.62
CA SER A 16 2.63 4.65 -34.31
C SER A 16 3.36 5.64 -35.23
N ASN A 17 2.90 6.89 -35.30
CA ASN A 17 3.49 7.94 -36.12
C ASN A 17 4.65 8.64 -35.39
N LEU A 18 5.87 8.45 -35.86
CA LEU A 18 7.10 9.04 -35.27
C LEU A 18 7.06 10.57 -35.19
N SER A 19 6.37 11.24 -36.13
CA SER A 19 6.27 12.71 -36.13
C SER A 19 5.44 13.23 -34.96
N GLU A 20 4.45 12.46 -34.51
CA GLU A 20 3.62 12.77 -33.37
C GLU A 20 4.35 12.51 -32.04
N MET A 21 5.30 11.59 -32.02
CA MET A 21 6.12 11.25 -30.85
C MET A 21 7.25 12.25 -30.58
N LYS A 22 7.72 12.93 -31.64
CA LYS A 22 8.87 13.82 -31.57
C LYS A 22 8.69 14.92 -30.51
N ASP A 23 9.78 15.18 -29.79
CA ASP A 23 9.88 16.22 -28.75
C ASP A 23 8.90 16.01 -27.58
N LYS A 24 8.40 14.78 -27.39
CA LYS A 24 7.55 14.37 -26.26
C LYS A 24 8.29 13.38 -25.36
N TYR A 25 7.59 12.91 -24.34
CA TYR A 25 8.10 11.93 -23.40
C TYR A 25 7.27 10.65 -23.47
N LEU A 26 7.87 9.50 -23.15
CA LEU A 26 7.10 8.28 -22.95
C LEU A 26 6.15 8.43 -21.75
N ALA A 27 4.87 8.16 -21.97
CA ALA A 27 3.85 8.21 -20.92
C ALA A 27 3.88 6.96 -20.02
N ASP A 28 4.29 5.82 -20.58
CA ASP A 28 4.44 4.52 -19.93
C ASP A 28 5.78 3.88 -20.34
N THR A 29 6.28 2.91 -19.57
CA THR A 29 7.49 2.16 -19.93
C THR A 29 7.20 1.33 -21.19
N LEU A 30 8.04 1.46 -22.20
CA LEU A 30 7.89 0.74 -23.46
C LEU A 30 8.54 -0.63 -23.34
N TYR A 31 7.75 -1.68 -23.65
CA TYR A 31 8.21 -3.06 -23.56
C TYR A 31 8.14 -3.74 -24.92
N ARG A 32 9.14 -4.57 -25.20
CA ARG A 32 9.03 -5.65 -26.18
C ARG A 32 8.44 -6.87 -25.47
N LYS A 33 7.46 -7.54 -26.09
CA LYS A 33 6.82 -8.75 -25.54
C LYS A 33 6.92 -9.93 -26.50
N TRP A 34 7.13 -11.13 -25.97
CA TRP A 34 7.10 -12.35 -26.78
C TRP A 34 6.67 -13.57 -25.96
N PRO A 35 5.93 -14.53 -26.55
CA PRO A 35 5.57 -15.77 -25.90
C PRO A 35 6.77 -16.72 -25.84
N GLU A 36 6.96 -17.38 -24.71
CA GLU A 36 7.95 -18.43 -24.51
C GLU A 36 7.27 -19.64 -23.86
N ASN A 37 7.43 -20.81 -24.49
CA ASN A 37 6.85 -22.05 -23.96
C ASN A 37 7.88 -22.74 -23.06
N PHE A 38 7.44 -23.06 -21.84
CA PHE A 38 8.19 -23.85 -20.87
C PHE A 38 7.46 -25.18 -20.64
N VAL A 39 8.22 -26.22 -20.31
CA VAL A 39 7.66 -27.48 -19.81
C VAL A 39 7.74 -27.43 -18.29
N ASP A 40 6.60 -27.55 -17.61
CA ASP A 40 6.57 -27.66 -16.16
C ASP A 40 7.20 -29.00 -15.74
N GLU A 41 8.28 -28.95 -14.96
CA GLU A 41 9.05 -30.14 -14.56
C GLU A 41 8.22 -31.12 -13.70
N SER A 42 7.17 -30.64 -13.04
CA SER A 42 6.31 -31.43 -12.15
C SER A 42 5.11 -32.06 -12.87
N THR A 43 4.60 -31.43 -13.94
CA THR A 43 3.40 -31.91 -14.66
C THR A 43 3.68 -32.38 -16.08
N GLY A 44 4.78 -31.93 -16.70
CA GLY A 44 5.09 -32.17 -18.12
C GLY A 44 4.23 -31.35 -19.08
N GLU A 45 3.42 -30.41 -18.58
CA GLU A 45 2.56 -29.55 -19.39
C GLU A 45 3.34 -28.37 -20.00
N LEU A 46 2.94 -27.95 -21.19
CA LEU A 46 3.45 -26.74 -21.83
C LEU A 46 2.76 -25.52 -21.23
N VAL A 47 3.51 -24.72 -20.48
CA VAL A 47 3.08 -23.43 -19.96
C VAL A 47 3.60 -22.33 -20.87
N ASN A 48 2.70 -21.51 -21.41
CA ASN A 48 3.07 -20.33 -22.19
C ASN A 48 3.21 -19.13 -21.25
N ILE A 49 4.38 -18.47 -21.28
CA ILE A 49 4.67 -17.28 -20.48
C ILE A 49 4.97 -16.14 -21.44
N GLU A 50 4.33 -14.99 -21.25
CA GLU A 50 4.71 -13.75 -21.94
C GLU A 50 5.97 -13.17 -21.26
N ARG A 51 7.09 -13.21 -21.97
CA ARG A 51 8.30 -12.48 -21.57
C ARG A 51 8.18 -11.03 -22.02
N LYS A 52 8.82 -10.14 -21.26
CA LYS A 52 8.96 -8.74 -21.63
C LYS A 52 10.34 -8.19 -21.32
N GLU A 53 10.82 -7.31 -22.18
CA GLU A 53 12.06 -6.56 -22.03
C GLU A 53 11.76 -5.07 -22.15
N ILE A 54 12.41 -4.25 -21.33
CA ILE A 54 12.27 -2.80 -21.39
C ILE A 54 13.07 -2.29 -22.58
N ILE A 55 12.40 -1.58 -23.48
CA ILE A 55 13.05 -0.81 -24.55
C ILE A 55 13.46 0.55 -23.99
N PHE A 56 12.48 1.27 -23.42
CA PHE A 56 12.71 2.57 -22.78
C PHE A 56 11.86 2.73 -21.54
N GLU A 57 12.42 3.39 -20.53
CA GLU A 57 11.69 3.70 -19.29
C GLU A 57 10.69 4.84 -19.50
N ARG A 58 9.61 4.79 -18.70
CA ARG A 58 8.64 5.86 -18.60
C ARG A 58 9.32 7.22 -18.35
N GLY A 59 8.90 8.24 -19.08
CA GLY A 59 9.47 9.58 -18.99
C GLY A 59 10.76 9.79 -19.79
N THR A 60 11.19 8.82 -20.60
CA THR A 60 12.27 9.03 -21.59
C THR A 60 11.86 10.10 -22.59
N PHE A 61 12.76 11.05 -22.89
CA PHE A 61 12.54 12.08 -23.92
C PHE A 61 12.79 11.49 -25.30
N LEU A 62 11.86 11.72 -26.23
CA LEU A 62 11.89 11.13 -27.56
C LEU A 62 12.59 12.04 -28.56
N ASP A 63 13.92 11.89 -28.59
CA ASP A 63 14.80 12.51 -29.57
C ASP A 63 14.94 11.66 -30.85
N HIS A 64 15.76 12.11 -31.78
CA HIS A 64 15.97 11.40 -33.05
C HIS A 64 16.43 9.95 -32.87
N HIS A 65 17.35 9.70 -31.93
CA HIS A 65 17.90 8.37 -31.69
C HIS A 65 16.84 7.44 -31.10
N SER A 66 16.09 7.92 -30.12
CA SER A 66 14.98 7.19 -29.50
C SER A 66 13.91 6.82 -30.54
N LEU A 67 13.61 7.74 -31.47
CA LEU A 67 12.64 7.49 -32.55
C LEU A 67 13.14 6.47 -33.58
N GLU A 68 14.43 6.45 -33.90
CA GLU A 68 15.00 5.42 -34.79
C GLU A 68 14.87 4.02 -34.19
N GLU A 69 15.14 3.89 -32.89
CA GLU A 69 15.01 2.63 -32.15
C GLU A 69 13.54 2.20 -32.05
N ILE A 70 12.63 3.12 -31.69
CA ILE A 70 11.18 2.86 -31.68
C ILE A 70 10.71 2.42 -33.07
N ASN A 71 11.17 3.07 -34.14
CA ASN A 71 10.81 2.71 -35.50
C ASN A 71 11.26 1.30 -35.84
N PHE A 72 12.46 0.89 -35.43
CA PHE A 72 12.92 -0.49 -35.62
C PHE A 72 11.93 -1.50 -35.00
N PHE A 73 11.49 -1.28 -33.76
CA PHE A 73 10.55 -2.18 -33.08
C PHE A 73 9.12 -2.12 -33.65
N LEU A 74 8.69 -0.97 -34.18
CA LEU A 74 7.42 -0.85 -34.92
C LEU A 74 7.46 -1.65 -36.23
N GLN A 75 8.56 -1.57 -36.98
CA GLN A 75 8.72 -2.28 -38.26
C GLN A 75 8.87 -3.79 -38.08
N SER A 76 9.49 -4.23 -36.98
CA SER A 76 9.57 -5.66 -36.65
C SER A 76 8.23 -6.23 -36.15
N GLY A 77 7.29 -5.36 -35.75
CA GLY A 77 6.02 -5.76 -35.12
C GLY A 77 6.18 -6.18 -33.65
N ASP A 78 7.35 -5.92 -33.05
CA ASP A 78 7.61 -6.16 -31.62
C ASP A 78 6.79 -5.21 -30.72
N ILE A 79 6.42 -4.03 -31.25
CA ILE A 79 5.47 -3.09 -30.67
C ILE A 79 4.52 -2.59 -31.77
N THR A 80 3.30 -2.22 -31.41
CA THR A 80 2.27 -1.73 -32.35
C THR A 80 2.09 -0.22 -32.28
N GLU A 81 2.23 0.34 -31.08
CA GLU A 81 2.03 1.76 -30.80
C GLU A 81 2.80 2.19 -29.54
N VAL A 82 2.97 3.49 -29.39
CA VAL A 82 3.66 4.12 -28.27
C VAL A 82 2.79 5.21 -27.68
N LYS A 83 2.66 5.21 -26.36
CA LYS A 83 1.95 6.24 -25.61
C LYS A 83 2.92 7.34 -25.18
N VAL A 84 2.66 8.56 -25.62
CA VAL A 84 3.51 9.72 -25.39
C VAL A 84 2.76 10.83 -24.68
N SER A 85 3.47 11.63 -23.89
CA SER A 85 2.96 12.75 -23.12
C SER A 85 3.76 14.01 -23.39
N THR A 86 3.08 15.16 -23.40
CA THR A 86 3.73 16.48 -23.42
C THR A 86 4.46 16.80 -22.11
N ILE A 87 4.17 16.08 -21.02
CA ILE A 87 4.80 16.26 -19.71
C ILE A 87 5.65 15.04 -19.37
N GLN A 88 6.90 15.28 -18.99
CA GLN A 88 7.78 14.20 -18.52
C GLN A 88 7.33 13.67 -17.16
N ARG A 89 6.94 12.39 -17.12
CA ARG A 89 6.60 11.67 -15.89
C ARG A 89 7.61 10.54 -15.69
N GLN A 90 8.51 10.64 -14.72
CA GLN A 90 9.51 9.57 -14.48
C GLN A 90 9.15 8.68 -13.28
N ALA A 91 8.58 9.25 -12.23
CA ALA A 91 8.26 8.49 -11.02
C ALA A 91 6.93 7.74 -11.14
N THR A 92 6.92 6.47 -10.72
CA THR A 92 5.74 5.61 -10.66
C THR A 92 5.28 5.47 -9.21
N LEU A 93 3.98 5.63 -8.98
CA LEU A 93 3.39 5.38 -7.67
C LEU A 93 3.25 3.87 -7.47
N VAL A 94 3.70 3.36 -6.32
CA VAL A 94 3.58 1.95 -5.93
C VAL A 94 2.87 1.84 -4.60
N ASN A 95 2.19 0.71 -4.39
CA ASN A 95 1.66 0.37 -3.07
C ASN A 95 2.78 -0.20 -2.19
N GLY A 96 2.69 0.04 -0.88
CA GLY A 96 3.60 -0.52 0.11
C GLY A 96 3.13 -1.87 0.63
N CYS A 97 3.75 -2.31 1.73
CA CYS A 97 3.24 -3.41 2.53
C CYS A 97 2.02 -2.98 3.34
N ALA A 98 1.17 -3.94 3.72
CA ALA A 98 0.07 -3.66 4.63
C ALA A 98 0.61 -3.20 6.00
N ALA A 99 0.14 -2.06 6.48
CA ALA A 99 0.55 -1.45 7.75
C ALA A 99 -0.67 -0.93 8.51
N THR A 100 -0.47 -0.55 9.77
CA THR A 100 -1.49 0.13 10.57
C THR A 100 -1.56 1.61 10.19
N TRP A 101 -2.76 2.13 10.00
CA TRP A 101 -3.03 3.52 9.67
C TRP A 101 -3.91 4.17 10.74
N VAL A 102 -3.63 5.45 11.00
CA VAL A 102 -4.49 6.34 11.79
C VAL A 102 -5.20 7.30 10.86
N ALA A 103 -6.52 7.21 10.87
CA ALA A 103 -7.42 8.09 10.18
C ALA A 103 -8.05 9.08 11.18
N VAL A 104 -8.12 10.35 10.80
CA VAL A 104 -8.92 11.34 11.53
C VAL A 104 -9.94 11.91 10.56
N ALA A 105 -11.22 11.78 10.91
CA ALA A 105 -12.32 12.35 10.14
C ALA A 105 -13.20 13.22 11.03
N LYS A 106 -13.77 14.28 10.46
CA LYS A 106 -14.80 15.09 11.07
C LYS A 106 -16.16 14.55 10.67
N VAL A 107 -16.78 13.75 11.52
CA VAL A 107 -18.09 13.15 11.29
C VAL A 107 -19.13 13.97 12.04
N MET A 108 -20.16 14.47 11.36
CA MET A 108 -21.20 15.32 11.96
C MET A 108 -20.63 16.47 12.81
N GLY A 109 -19.57 17.09 12.29
CA GLY A 109 -18.90 18.21 12.94
C GLY A 109 -17.88 17.84 14.03
N LYS A 110 -17.80 16.58 14.45
CA LYS A 110 -16.89 16.11 15.53
C LYS A 110 -15.70 15.36 14.97
N LYS A 111 -14.50 15.65 15.47
CA LYS A 111 -13.28 14.90 15.14
C LYS A 111 -13.33 13.51 15.80
N GLN A 112 -13.21 12.49 14.97
CA GLN A 112 -13.18 11.09 15.33
C GLN A 112 -11.89 10.46 14.78
N THR A 113 -11.33 9.52 15.54
CA THR A 113 -10.07 8.84 15.22
C THR A 113 -10.35 7.37 14.97
N PHE A 114 -9.91 6.86 13.83
CA PHE A 114 -10.08 5.48 13.41
C PHE A 114 -8.72 4.82 13.19
N PHE A 115 -8.61 3.55 13.51
CA PHE A 115 -7.46 2.72 13.15
C PHE A 115 -7.89 1.68 12.12
N LEU A 116 -7.06 1.42 11.12
CA LEU A 116 -7.34 0.46 10.06
C LEU A 116 -6.04 -0.11 9.49
N TYR A 117 -6.14 -1.19 8.74
CA TYR A 117 -5.03 -1.73 7.96
C TYR A 117 -5.14 -1.31 6.50
N ALA A 118 -4.03 -0.86 5.90
CA ALA A 118 -3.98 -0.52 4.48
C ALA A 118 -2.54 -0.61 3.97
N ASN A 119 -2.39 -0.75 2.65
CA ASN A 119 -1.10 -0.78 1.95
C ASN A 119 -0.81 0.48 1.12
N SER A 120 -1.73 1.46 1.11
CA SER A 120 -1.54 2.77 0.51
C SER A 120 -2.53 3.79 1.08
N VAL A 121 -2.26 5.07 0.85
CA VAL A 121 -3.18 6.17 1.22
C VAL A 121 -4.53 6.01 0.52
N GLU A 122 -4.52 5.59 -0.75
CA GLU A 122 -5.73 5.41 -1.55
C GLU A 122 -6.61 4.30 -0.97
N VAL A 123 -6.02 3.16 -0.64
CA VAL A 123 -6.75 2.03 -0.03
C VAL A 123 -7.25 2.42 1.36
N ALA A 124 -6.45 3.11 2.16
CA ALA A 124 -6.87 3.62 3.47
C ALA A 124 -8.08 4.56 3.36
N MET A 125 -8.10 5.44 2.35
CA MET A 125 -9.22 6.34 2.07
C MET A 125 -10.48 5.56 1.69
N GLN A 126 -10.36 4.54 0.83
CA GLN A 126 -11.50 3.70 0.42
C GLN A 126 -12.10 2.97 1.61
N ILE A 127 -11.27 2.29 2.42
CA ILE A 127 -11.71 1.56 3.61
C ILE A 127 -12.43 2.50 4.59
N LEU A 128 -11.82 3.66 4.89
CA LEU A 128 -12.39 4.61 5.83
C LEU A 128 -13.73 5.18 5.33
N THR A 129 -13.79 5.54 4.06
CA THR A 129 -14.99 6.10 3.41
C THR A 129 -16.13 5.09 3.51
N ASP A 130 -15.90 3.86 3.08
CA ASP A 130 -16.88 2.78 3.07
C ASP A 130 -17.39 2.49 4.49
N TYR A 131 -16.48 2.40 5.46
CA TYR A 131 -16.85 2.24 6.86
C TYR A 131 -17.72 3.40 7.38
N ILE A 132 -17.33 4.66 7.12
CA ILE A 132 -18.10 5.80 7.63
C ILE A 132 -19.49 5.87 6.99
N GLU A 133 -19.60 5.62 5.68
CA GLU A 133 -20.87 5.64 4.94
C GLU A 133 -21.89 4.62 5.47
N GLN A 134 -21.42 3.47 5.96
CA GLN A 134 -22.29 2.44 6.54
C GLN A 134 -22.68 2.69 8.01
N HIS A 135 -21.82 3.37 8.77
CA HIS A 135 -21.96 3.49 10.22
C HIS A 135 -22.47 4.85 10.71
N TYR A 136 -22.45 5.89 9.86
CA TYR A 136 -22.81 7.25 10.25
C TYR A 136 -23.77 7.89 9.23
N GLN A 137 -24.61 8.80 9.73
CA GLN A 137 -25.47 9.62 8.89
C GLN A 137 -24.83 10.98 8.62
N GLY A 138 -25.18 11.58 7.49
CA GLY A 138 -24.78 12.93 7.12
C GLY A 138 -23.42 13.00 6.44
N TYR A 139 -22.80 14.18 6.48
CA TYR A 139 -21.52 14.43 5.82
C TYR A 139 -20.36 14.17 6.76
N PHE A 140 -19.24 13.76 6.17
CA PHE A 140 -17.96 13.66 6.85
C PHE A 140 -16.84 14.24 5.99
N GLU A 141 -15.78 14.64 6.66
CA GLU A 141 -14.56 15.17 6.03
C GLU A 141 -13.36 14.39 6.57
N VAL A 142 -12.59 13.75 5.69
CA VAL A 142 -11.35 13.09 6.08
C VAL A 142 -10.26 14.16 6.24
N LEU A 143 -9.75 14.31 7.47
CA LEU A 143 -8.76 15.34 7.82
C LEU A 143 -7.32 14.83 7.74
N SER A 144 -7.10 13.52 7.94
CA SER A 144 -5.77 12.93 7.96
C SER A 144 -5.84 11.42 7.73
N LEU A 145 -4.89 10.90 6.96
CA LEU A 145 -4.56 9.48 6.83
C LEU A 145 -3.06 9.35 7.02
N LYS A 146 -2.63 8.65 8.07
CA LYS A 146 -1.20 8.52 8.41
C LYS A 146 -0.86 7.07 8.73
N GLU A 147 0.07 6.50 7.97
CA GLU A 147 0.71 5.25 8.33
C GLU A 147 1.39 5.39 9.70
N GLN A 148 1.33 4.33 10.51
CA GLN A 148 1.99 4.26 11.80
C GLN A 148 3.03 3.14 11.77
N GLU A 149 4.29 3.53 11.62
CA GLU A 149 5.42 2.61 11.74
C GLU A 149 5.42 1.93 13.12
N TYR A 150 5.64 0.61 13.12
CA TYR A 150 5.78 -0.23 14.31
C TYR A 150 4.61 -0.15 15.30
N LEU A 151 3.40 0.16 14.82
CA LEU A 151 2.18 0.10 15.62
C LEU A 151 1.42 -1.21 15.36
N TYR A 152 1.26 -2.00 16.41
CA TYR A 152 0.45 -3.21 16.41
C TYR A 152 -0.92 -2.96 17.06
N ILE A 153 -1.98 -3.53 16.48
CA ILE A 153 -3.30 -3.54 17.11
C ILE A 153 -3.43 -4.84 17.90
N VAL A 154 -3.57 -4.72 19.22
CA VAL A 154 -3.73 -5.88 20.10
C VAL A 154 -5.21 -6.26 20.10
N THR A 155 -5.53 -7.36 19.43
CA THR A 155 -6.90 -7.91 19.32
C THR A 155 -7.30 -8.79 20.50
N LEU A 156 -6.37 -9.12 21.39
CA LEU A 156 -6.63 -9.88 22.60
C LEU A 156 -7.47 -9.02 23.56
N THR A 157 -8.75 -9.33 23.69
CA THR A 157 -9.57 -8.85 24.80
C THR A 157 -9.54 -9.93 25.88
N LYS A 158 -9.23 -9.54 27.13
CA LYS A 158 -9.59 -10.39 28.26
C LYS A 158 -11.11 -10.31 28.38
N ASP A 159 -11.75 -11.46 28.55
CA ASP A 159 -13.18 -11.57 28.81
C ASP A 159 -13.42 -11.08 30.25
N ASN A 160 -13.35 -9.76 30.43
CA ASN A 160 -13.64 -9.10 31.67
C ASN A 160 -15.14 -8.85 31.61
N GLY A 161 -15.91 -9.64 32.36
CA GLY A 161 -17.38 -9.62 32.35
C GLY A 161 -17.97 -8.22 32.22
N GLU A 162 -19.16 -8.15 31.60
CA GLU A 162 -19.80 -7.01 30.91
C GLU A 162 -19.79 -5.60 31.56
N ASP A 163 -19.26 -5.42 32.77
CA ASP A 163 -19.36 -4.21 33.59
C ASP A 163 -18.06 -3.37 33.77
N GLU A 164 -16.88 -3.85 33.37
CA GLU A 164 -15.65 -3.04 33.53
C GLU A 164 -15.40 -2.07 32.37
N LYS A 165 -15.27 -0.78 32.69
CA LYS A 165 -14.98 0.27 31.70
C LYS A 165 -13.57 0.11 31.12
N VAL A 166 -13.49 -0.46 29.92
CA VAL A 166 -12.24 -0.62 29.18
C VAL A 166 -11.89 0.67 28.42
N ASN A 167 -10.65 1.15 28.55
CA ASN A 167 -10.11 2.26 27.77
C ASN A 167 -9.18 1.76 26.66
N CYS A 168 -9.00 2.58 25.62
CA CYS A 168 -8.01 2.33 24.60
C CYS A 168 -6.71 3.05 24.94
N TYR A 169 -5.59 2.31 24.99
CA TYR A 169 -4.26 2.81 25.30
C TYR A 169 -3.36 2.68 24.08
N ILE A 170 -2.50 3.68 23.87
CA ILE A 170 -1.25 3.50 23.14
C ILE A 170 -0.18 3.17 24.17
N ALA A 171 0.27 1.92 24.16
CA ALA A 171 1.40 1.45 24.96
C ALA A 171 2.68 1.48 24.13
N GLU A 172 3.66 2.25 24.59
CA GLU A 172 5.01 2.28 24.02
C GLU A 172 5.87 1.27 24.78
N MET A 173 6.47 0.34 24.03
CA MET A 173 7.29 -0.74 24.56
C MET A 173 8.71 -0.64 24.00
N GLU A 174 9.69 -0.80 24.87
CA GLU A 174 11.05 -1.11 24.48
C GLU A 174 11.19 -2.63 24.33
N MET A 175 11.63 -3.07 23.17
CA MET A 175 11.92 -4.48 22.91
C MET A 175 13.42 -4.66 22.77
N LYS A 176 14.02 -5.39 23.70
CA LYS A 176 15.46 -5.67 23.71
C LYS A 176 15.70 -7.08 23.23
N TYR A 177 16.39 -7.16 22.10
CA TYR A 177 16.94 -8.39 21.52
C TYR A 177 18.41 -8.51 21.90
N GLU A 178 19.07 -9.61 21.51
CA GLU A 178 20.49 -9.83 21.81
C GLU A 178 21.39 -8.75 21.20
N ARG A 179 21.08 -8.30 19.97
CA ARG A 179 21.95 -7.42 19.18
C ARG A 179 21.46 -5.98 19.05
N TYR A 180 20.18 -5.72 19.30
CA TYR A 180 19.57 -4.42 19.06
C TYR A 180 18.36 -4.19 19.96
N THR A 181 17.95 -2.92 20.06
CA THR A 181 16.75 -2.51 20.79
C THR A 181 15.83 -1.79 19.82
N THR A 182 14.54 -2.10 19.87
CA THR A 182 13.49 -1.43 19.09
C THR A 182 12.45 -0.79 20.01
N ARG A 183 11.69 0.16 19.47
CA ARG A 183 10.55 0.77 20.17
C ARG A 183 9.30 0.57 19.35
N ASN A 184 8.38 -0.23 19.90
CA ASN A 184 7.14 -0.58 19.26
C ASN A 184 5.97 0.07 20.01
N LYS A 185 4.92 0.38 19.26
CA LYS A 185 3.66 0.88 19.82
C LYS A 185 2.62 -0.22 19.72
N PHE A 186 1.72 -0.24 20.70
CA PHE A 186 0.61 -1.18 20.74
C PHE A 186 -0.66 -0.40 21.05
N LEU A 187 -1.66 -0.54 20.19
CA LEU A 187 -3.02 -0.10 20.47
C LEU A 187 -3.73 -1.21 21.24
N VAL A 188 -4.04 -0.98 22.50
CA VAL A 188 -4.53 -2.01 23.43
C VAL A 188 -5.81 -1.53 24.12
N LYS A 189 -6.83 -2.38 24.13
CA LYS A 189 -7.99 -2.20 25.01
C LYS A 189 -7.67 -2.83 26.37
N ALA A 190 -7.63 -2.01 27.42
CA ALA A 190 -7.33 -2.46 28.78
C ALA A 190 -8.15 -1.69 29.83
N ILE A 191 -8.38 -2.29 30.99
CA ILE A 191 -9.11 -1.66 32.10
C ILE A 191 -8.28 -0.56 32.79
N ASN A 192 -6.96 -0.70 32.76
CA ASN A 192 -6.01 0.26 33.31
C ASN A 192 -4.66 0.17 32.56
N ALA A 193 -3.74 1.07 32.89
CA ALA A 193 -2.43 1.15 32.24
C ALA A 193 -1.54 -0.07 32.53
N GLU A 194 -1.64 -0.67 33.72
CA GLU A 194 -0.80 -1.80 34.15
C GLU A 194 -1.11 -3.07 33.34
N GLU A 195 -2.38 -3.27 33.00
CA GLU A 195 -2.85 -4.38 32.18
C GLU A 195 -2.39 -4.32 30.71
N THR A 196 -1.87 -3.19 30.25
CA THR A 196 -1.39 -3.07 28.85
C THR A 196 -0.17 -3.95 28.58
N LYS A 197 0.78 -4.03 29.52
CA LYS A 197 2.02 -4.82 29.36
C LYS A 197 1.76 -6.32 29.16
N PRO A 198 1.04 -7.03 30.04
CA PRO A 198 0.79 -8.45 29.85
C PRO A 198 0.02 -8.74 28.54
N LEU A 199 -0.90 -7.87 28.14
CA LEU A 199 -1.62 -7.99 26.86
C LEU A 199 -0.70 -7.85 25.65
N CYS A 200 0.19 -6.86 25.64
CA CYS A 200 1.19 -6.71 24.58
C CYS A 200 2.13 -7.93 24.52
N ILE A 201 2.59 -8.43 25.68
CA ILE A 201 3.48 -9.59 25.74
C ILE A 201 2.78 -10.80 25.13
N ALA A 202 1.55 -11.10 25.58
CA ALA A 202 0.78 -12.24 25.07
C ALA A 202 0.53 -12.14 23.56
N PHE A 203 0.24 -10.94 23.06
CA PHE A 203 0.08 -10.70 21.62
C PHE A 203 1.39 -10.94 20.85
N PHE A 204 2.49 -10.37 21.33
CA PHE A 204 3.77 -10.45 20.64
C PHE A 204 4.38 -11.86 20.70
N ASP A 205 4.18 -12.58 21.81
CA ASP A 205 4.55 -14.00 21.93
C ASP A 205 3.86 -14.84 20.86
N LYS A 206 2.55 -14.65 20.65
CA LYS A 206 1.81 -15.35 19.59
C LYS A 206 2.35 -14.97 18.21
N TYR A 207 2.59 -13.69 17.96
CA TYR A 207 3.17 -13.21 16.70
C TYR A 207 4.56 -13.81 16.42
N MET A 208 5.37 -14.03 17.45
CA MET A 208 6.71 -14.62 17.31
C MET A 208 6.67 -16.14 17.12
N GLN A 209 5.64 -16.84 17.63
CA GLN A 209 5.47 -18.28 17.40
C GLN A 209 5.27 -18.62 15.91
N ASP A 210 4.70 -17.69 15.14
CA ASP A 210 4.46 -17.86 13.71
C ASP A 210 5.72 -17.61 12.85
N LYS A 211 6.87 -17.27 13.47
CA LYS A 211 8.13 -17.00 12.75
C LYS A 211 9.09 -18.18 12.77
N ASP A 212 9.77 -18.40 11.65
CA ASP A 212 10.90 -19.32 11.56
C ASP A 212 12.06 -18.78 12.41
N ASN A 213 12.43 -19.52 13.47
CA ASN A 213 13.52 -19.24 14.40
C ASN A 213 13.39 -17.88 15.14
N PRO A 214 12.46 -17.77 16.12
CA PRO A 214 12.25 -16.53 16.85
C PRO A 214 13.46 -16.15 17.73
N GLU A 215 13.95 -14.92 17.59
CA GLU A 215 14.96 -14.37 18.50
C GLU A 215 14.37 -14.16 19.92
N PRO A 216 15.07 -14.54 20.99
CA PRO A 216 14.69 -14.19 22.34
C PRO A 216 14.64 -12.66 22.52
N TYR A 217 13.62 -12.20 23.24
CA TYR A 217 13.41 -10.79 23.49
C TYR A 217 12.95 -10.53 24.93
N THR A 218 13.16 -9.30 25.40
CA THR A 218 12.50 -8.80 26.61
C THR A 218 11.72 -7.55 26.28
N MET A 219 10.54 -7.39 26.90
CA MET A 219 9.67 -6.24 26.66
C MET A 219 9.44 -5.41 27.93
N THR A 220 9.72 -4.12 27.83
CA THR A 220 9.59 -3.16 28.93
C THR A 220 8.62 -2.05 28.53
N LEU A 221 7.59 -1.84 29.37
CA LEU A 221 6.64 -0.74 29.18
C LEU A 221 7.31 0.59 29.48
N LEU A 222 7.36 1.48 28.48
CA LEU A 222 7.87 2.84 28.61
C LEU A 222 6.76 3.81 28.97
N SER A 223 5.61 3.71 28.30
CA SER A 223 4.44 4.54 28.60
C SER A 223 3.15 3.88 28.15
N ALA A 224 2.03 4.20 28.80
CA ALA A 224 0.69 3.81 28.38
C ALA A 224 -0.23 5.02 28.46
N LYS A 225 -0.64 5.56 27.31
CA LYS A 225 -1.45 6.78 27.22
C LYS A 225 -2.86 6.46 26.72
N ILE A 226 -3.87 6.92 27.45
CA ILE A 226 -5.26 6.81 27.01
C ILE A 226 -5.43 7.62 25.72
N MET A 227 -6.09 7.03 24.73
CA MET A 227 -6.42 7.66 23.47
C MET A 227 -7.92 7.54 23.20
N LYS A 228 -8.53 8.64 22.74
CA LYS A 228 -9.88 8.59 22.20
C LYS A 228 -9.84 7.93 20.82
N VAL A 229 -10.33 6.71 20.76
CA VAL A 229 -10.50 5.93 19.53
C VAL A 229 -11.97 5.74 19.30
N GLU A 230 -12.46 6.14 18.12
CA GLU A 230 -13.84 5.92 17.73
C GLU A 230 -14.05 4.45 17.34
N ALA A 231 -13.23 3.96 16.41
CA ALA A 231 -13.26 2.56 16.05
C ALA A 231 -11.88 2.06 15.59
N VAL A 232 -11.67 0.77 15.78
CA VAL A 232 -10.66 0.00 15.07
C VAL A 232 -11.41 -0.80 14.02
N ILE A 233 -11.21 -0.47 12.75
CA ILE A 233 -11.86 -1.13 11.63
C ILE A 233 -11.34 -2.57 11.55
N ASP A 234 -12.26 -3.50 11.35
CA ASP A 234 -11.98 -4.93 11.35
C ASP A 234 -10.93 -5.32 10.30
N HIS A 235 -10.02 -6.22 10.69
CA HIS A 235 -8.92 -6.65 9.84
C HIS A 235 -9.41 -7.40 8.58
N LEU A 236 -10.44 -8.25 8.71
CA LEU A 236 -10.98 -8.99 7.56
C LEU A 236 -11.64 -8.04 6.57
N PHE A 237 -12.36 -7.03 7.08
CA PHE A 237 -12.90 -5.95 6.25
C PHE A 237 -11.78 -5.24 5.47
N CYS A 238 -10.71 -4.80 6.15
CA CYS A 238 -9.56 -4.16 5.50
C CYS A 238 -8.87 -5.04 4.46
N HIS A 239 -8.70 -6.34 4.76
CA HIS A 239 -7.98 -7.30 3.93
C HIS A 239 -8.56 -7.42 2.52
N VAL A 240 -9.89 -7.35 2.39
CA VAL A 240 -10.58 -7.42 1.09
C VAL A 240 -10.12 -6.29 0.14
N TYR A 241 -9.92 -5.07 0.65
CA TYR A 241 -9.47 -3.94 -0.17
C TYR A 241 -7.98 -4.05 -0.49
N ILE A 242 -7.17 -4.49 0.47
CA ILE A 242 -5.73 -4.69 0.29
C ILE A 242 -5.49 -5.71 -0.82
N ASP A 243 -6.17 -6.86 -0.82
CA ASP A 243 -5.99 -7.87 -1.87
C ASP A 243 -6.47 -7.41 -3.24
N ARG A 244 -7.63 -6.74 -3.30
CA ARG A 244 -8.11 -6.15 -4.56
C ARG A 244 -7.16 -5.09 -5.11
N SER A 245 -6.44 -4.37 -4.26
CA SER A 245 -5.46 -3.38 -4.70
C SER A 245 -4.21 -4.01 -5.32
N LYS A 246 -3.87 -5.26 -4.96
CA LYS A 246 -2.75 -5.99 -5.57
C LYS A 246 -3.08 -6.42 -7.00
N GLY A 247 -4.31 -6.90 -7.24
CA GLY A 247 -4.77 -7.31 -8.57
C GLY A 247 -4.93 -6.17 -9.59
N LYS A 248 -5.10 -4.92 -9.13
CA LYS A 248 -5.10 -3.75 -10.02
C LYS A 248 -3.73 -3.40 -10.61
N GLY A 249 -2.63 -3.93 -10.06
CA GLY A 249 -1.29 -3.79 -10.63
C GLY A 249 -0.99 -4.79 -11.76
N GLU A 250 -1.76 -5.86 -11.87
CA GLU A 250 -1.59 -6.92 -12.89
C GLU A 250 -2.62 -6.80 -14.04
N GLN A 251 -3.78 -6.19 -13.80
CA GLN A 251 -4.87 -6.12 -14.79
C GLN A 251 -4.72 -5.02 -15.86
N THR A 252 -3.70 -4.17 -15.83
CA THR A 252 -3.41 -3.25 -16.96
C THR A 252 -2.54 -3.88 -18.04
N ALA A 253 -2.25 -5.18 -17.98
CA ALA A 253 -1.49 -5.89 -19.01
C ALA A 253 -2.33 -6.86 -19.87
N ASP A 254 -3.61 -7.08 -19.54
CA ASP A 254 -4.38 -8.23 -20.07
C ASP A 254 -5.75 -7.89 -20.67
N ASN A 255 -6.08 -6.61 -20.94
CA ASN A 255 -7.26 -6.28 -21.75
C ASN A 255 -7.00 -5.05 -22.62
N ASP A 256 -6.34 -5.29 -23.76
CA ASP A 256 -6.83 -5.01 -25.12
C ASP A 256 -5.70 -5.31 -26.13
#